data_AF-A0A7S4D9C0-F1
#
_entry.id   AF-A0A7S4D9C0-F1
#
_cell.length_a   1.000
_cell.length_b   1.000
_cell.length_c   1.000
_cell.angle_alpha   90.00
_cell.angle_beta   90.00
_cell.angle_gamma   90.00
#
_symmetry.space_group_name_H-M   'P 1'
#
loop_
_entity.id
_entity.type
_entity.pdbx_description
1 polymer ?
#
loop_
_entity_poly.entity_id
_entity_poly.type
_entity_poly.pdbx_seq_one_letter_code
_entity_poly.pdbx_strand_id
1 'polypeptide(L)'
;GPPASPPLGNAGQILLLGALGLARFATLRVVDYQEHVTEYGVHWNFFLTLAVVKLAGAAAAAAAGRGAPPPGSSVSSWAGAALLFAALGCYQVGLSFFSLDTFIVDGERGNLFSQNREGILGCLGYLCVSKCGEILGKDLIWNIHGKTLKSLLLQWRYSFVKATIYAVCLWTATLVCDASVQPISRRFVNLSYVLWCISMGLTLLLVPLGCNIFSSRPTRLIVLTCYSKHMLPVFFFANVMTGAVNLSMQTIYMGHISGCIVVAAYTLGTSVFAILYCKARKPEQFQALFFDKEESGNEEYFKKRR
;
A
#
# COMPACT_ATOMS: atom_id res chain seq x y z
N GLY A 1 -13.32 12.32 -14.46
CA GLY A 1 -14.39 12.33 -13.45
C GLY A 1 -13.78 12.04 -12.10
N PRO A 2 -14.31 12.59 -10.99
CA PRO A 2 -13.82 12.27 -9.65
C PRO A 2 -13.90 10.75 -9.43
N PRO A 3 -12.96 10.14 -8.68
CA PRO A 3 -13.06 8.73 -8.35
C PRO A 3 -14.41 8.48 -7.68
N ALA A 4 -15.09 7.41 -8.10
CA ALA A 4 -16.32 6.97 -7.46
C ALA A 4 -16.08 6.92 -5.95
N SER A 5 -16.95 7.56 -5.17
CA SER A 5 -16.90 7.45 -3.71
C SER A 5 -16.83 5.97 -3.34
N PRO A 6 -15.97 5.60 -2.36
CA PRO A 6 -15.92 4.22 -1.94
C PRO A 6 -17.33 3.77 -1.53
N PRO A 7 -17.73 2.53 -1.86
CA PRO A 7 -19.09 2.04 -1.62
C PRO A 7 -19.47 2.05 -0.12
N LEU A 8 -18.48 2.11 0.77
CA LEU A 8 -18.65 2.44 2.18
C LEU A 8 -17.86 3.70 2.53
N GLY A 9 -18.47 4.60 3.32
CA GLY A 9 -17.77 5.71 3.97
C GLY A 9 -16.69 5.21 4.94
N ASN A 10 -15.82 6.13 5.41
CA ASN A 10 -14.66 5.78 6.25
C ASN A 10 -15.03 4.91 7.47
N ALA A 11 -16.14 5.22 8.16
CA ALA A 11 -16.62 4.42 9.29
C ALA A 11 -16.98 2.98 8.87
N GLY A 12 -17.69 2.82 7.75
CA GLY A 12 -18.04 1.51 7.21
C GLY A 12 -16.81 0.68 6.83
N GLN A 13 -15.77 1.30 6.29
CA GLN A 13 -14.51 0.59 6.00
C GLN A 13 -13.79 0.13 7.27
N ILE A 14 -13.75 0.96 8.31
CA ILE A 14 -13.14 0.60 9.60
C ILE A 14 -13.88 -0.58 10.22
N LEU A 15 -15.22 -0.53 10.24
CA LEU A 15 -16.06 -1.63 10.75
C LEU A 15 -15.85 -2.91 9.96
N LEU A 16 -15.82 -2.82 8.62
CA LEU A 16 -15.55 -3.97 7.76
C LEU A 16 -14.18 -4.59 8.07
N LEU A 17 -13.11 -3.79 8.15
CA LEU A 17 -11.77 -4.28 8.46
C LEU A 17 -11.70 -4.91 9.87
N GLY A 18 -12.38 -4.32 10.86
CA GLY A 18 -12.51 -4.90 12.19
C GLY A 18 -13.19 -6.27 12.16
N ALA A 19 -14.33 -6.38 11.47
CA ALA A 19 -15.05 -7.64 11.31
C ALA A 19 -14.20 -8.72 10.62
N LEU A 20 -13.42 -8.34 9.60
CA LEU A 20 -12.51 -9.25 8.91
C LEU A 20 -11.34 -9.68 9.77
N GLY A 21 -10.82 -8.78 10.60
CA GLY A 21 -9.81 -9.11 11.59
C GLY A 21 -10.29 -10.18 12.57
N LEU A 22 -11.51 -10.03 13.09
CA LEU A 22 -12.13 -11.01 13.98
C LEU A 22 -12.43 -12.33 13.27
N ALA A 23 -12.97 -12.27 12.05
CA ALA A 23 -13.27 -13.45 11.24
C ALA A 23 -12.00 -14.25 10.94
N ARG A 24 -10.92 -13.56 10.53
CA ARG A 24 -9.62 -14.19 10.29
C ARG A 24 -9.12 -14.90 11.55
N PHE A 25 -9.08 -14.21 12.69
CA PHE A 25 -8.68 -14.80 13.96
C PHE A 25 -9.47 -16.08 14.27
N ALA A 26 -10.79 -16.05 14.14
CA ALA A 26 -11.64 -17.23 14.37
C ALA A 26 -11.31 -18.37 13.40
N THR A 27 -11.19 -18.10 12.11
CA THR A 27 -10.91 -19.14 11.09
C THR A 27 -9.58 -19.84 11.32
N LEU A 28 -8.55 -19.11 11.74
CA LEU A 28 -7.21 -19.69 11.94
C LEU A 28 -7.16 -20.60 13.16
N ARG A 29 -7.93 -20.28 14.20
CA ARG A 29 -8.12 -21.16 15.35
C ARG A 29 -8.86 -22.43 15.01
N VAL A 30 -9.83 -22.37 14.09
CA VAL A 30 -10.57 -23.55 13.63
C VAL A 30 -9.72 -24.45 12.73
N VAL A 31 -8.89 -23.86 11.87
CA VAL A 31 -8.05 -24.57 10.89
C VAL A 31 -6.71 -25.02 11.50
N ASP A 32 -6.45 -24.70 12.77
CA ASP A 32 -5.17 -24.92 13.48
C ASP A 32 -3.96 -24.48 12.64
N TYR A 33 -4.10 -23.32 12.01
CA TYR A 33 -3.09 -22.78 11.10
C TYR A 33 -1.91 -22.26 11.92
N GLN A 34 -0.70 -22.65 11.53
CA GLN A 34 0.54 -22.25 12.20
C GLN A 34 0.82 -20.76 11.96
N GLU A 35 0.34 -19.90 12.86
CA GLU A 35 0.65 -18.48 12.84
C GLU A 35 1.90 -18.17 13.65
N HIS A 36 2.84 -17.46 13.02
CA HIS A 36 3.94 -16.84 13.74
C HIS A 36 3.39 -15.67 14.57
N VAL A 37 3.09 -15.95 15.84
CA VAL A 37 2.67 -14.96 16.86
C VAL A 37 3.63 -13.76 16.90
N THR A 38 4.88 -13.98 16.51
CA THR A 38 5.93 -12.97 16.38
C THR A 38 5.69 -11.92 15.31
N GLU A 39 4.75 -12.09 14.36
CA GLU A 39 4.46 -11.06 13.34
C GLU A 39 3.50 -9.98 13.85
N TYR A 40 2.34 -10.37 14.37
CA TYR A 40 1.29 -9.43 14.80
C TYR A 40 0.90 -9.58 16.26
N GLY A 41 1.10 -10.75 16.86
CA GLY A 41 0.62 -11.11 18.18
C GLY A 41 -0.30 -12.32 18.16
N VAL A 42 -0.94 -12.59 19.29
CA VAL A 42 -1.77 -13.79 19.51
C VAL A 42 -3.15 -13.68 18.86
N HIS A 43 -3.72 -12.48 18.84
CA HIS A 43 -5.07 -12.18 18.34
C HIS A 43 -5.07 -11.17 17.19
N TRP A 44 -4.01 -10.37 17.11
CA TRP A 44 -3.88 -9.31 16.14
C TRP A 44 -3.53 -9.84 14.75
N ASN A 45 -3.94 -9.12 13.71
CA ASN A 45 -3.55 -9.43 12.35
C ASN A 45 -3.59 -8.18 11.46
N PHE A 46 -3.18 -8.35 10.21
CA PHE A 46 -3.12 -7.27 9.21
C PHE A 46 -4.41 -6.46 9.06
N PHE A 47 -5.60 -7.08 9.13
CA PHE A 47 -6.86 -6.35 9.00
C PHE A 47 -7.10 -5.42 10.19
N LEU A 48 -6.77 -5.86 11.41
CA LEU A 48 -6.85 -5.04 12.62
C LEU A 48 -5.84 -3.89 12.57
N THR A 49 -4.62 -4.14 12.09
CA THR A 49 -3.65 -3.07 11.81
C THR A 49 -4.21 -2.03 10.84
N LEU A 50 -4.81 -2.44 9.71
CA LEU A 50 -5.43 -1.50 8.76
C LEU A 50 -6.60 -0.72 9.37
N ALA A 51 -7.43 -1.37 10.20
CA ALA A 51 -8.53 -0.71 10.89
C ALA A 51 -8.02 0.39 11.83
N VAL A 52 -6.99 0.08 12.64
CA VAL A 52 -6.35 1.04 13.56
C VAL A 52 -5.65 2.17 12.81
N VAL A 53 -4.91 1.87 11.74
CA VAL A 53 -4.25 2.92 10.92
C VAL A 53 -5.27 3.87 10.31
N LYS A 54 -6.39 3.36 9.78
CA LYS A 54 -7.49 4.19 9.25
C LYS A 54 -8.14 5.02 10.36
N LEU A 55 -8.39 4.43 11.52
CA LEU A 55 -8.97 5.13 12.67
C LEU A 55 -8.04 6.25 13.16
N ALA A 56 -6.74 5.96 13.31
CA ALA A 56 -5.74 6.93 13.74
C ALA A 56 -5.60 8.09 12.74
N GLY A 57 -5.61 7.80 11.44
CA GLY A 57 -5.62 8.84 10.40
C GLY A 57 -6.87 9.72 10.45
N ALA A 58 -8.05 9.14 10.68
CA ALA A 58 -9.29 9.88 10.84
C ALA A 58 -9.30 10.72 12.13
N ALA A 59 -8.80 10.18 13.23
CA ALA A 59 -8.67 10.88 14.51
C ALA A 59 -7.70 12.06 14.41
N ALA A 60 -6.55 11.88 13.77
CA ALA A 60 -5.58 12.95 13.53
C ALA A 60 -6.17 14.08 12.68
N ALA A 61 -6.96 13.73 11.64
CA ALA A 61 -7.67 14.72 10.84
C ALA A 61 -8.76 15.46 11.64
N ALA A 62 -9.48 14.77 12.52
CA ALA A 62 -10.49 15.39 13.39
C ALA A 62 -9.86 16.30 14.45
N ALA A 63 -8.75 15.87 15.06
CA ALA A 63 -8.02 16.62 16.09
C ALA A 63 -7.39 17.91 15.56
N ALA A 64 -7.04 17.95 14.26
CA ALA A 64 -6.53 19.16 13.61
C ALA A 64 -7.56 20.32 13.54
N GLY A 65 -8.85 20.05 13.79
CA GLY A 65 -9.89 21.08 13.97
C GLY A 65 -10.20 21.96 12.74
N ARG A 66 -11.17 22.89 12.91
CA ARG A 66 -11.58 23.89 11.89
C ARG A 66 -10.57 25.05 11.71
N GLY A 67 -9.50 25.08 12.51
CA GLY A 67 -8.43 26.10 12.48
C GLY A 67 -7.15 25.68 11.76
N ALA A 68 -7.05 24.41 11.35
CA ALA A 68 -5.98 23.97 10.46
C ALA A 68 -6.18 24.54 9.05
N PRO A 69 -5.10 24.72 8.27
CA PRO A 69 -5.20 25.04 6.85
C PRO A 69 -6.18 24.08 6.17
N PRO A 70 -6.97 24.53 5.17
CA PRO A 70 -8.03 23.72 4.59
C PRO A 70 -7.55 22.31 4.25
N PRO A 71 -8.33 21.26 4.59
CA PRO A 71 -7.96 19.88 4.32
C PRO A 71 -7.71 19.72 2.82
N GLY A 72 -6.44 19.56 2.44
CA GLY A 72 -6.01 19.54 1.04
C GLY A 72 -4.87 20.50 0.70
N SER A 73 -4.52 21.45 1.56
CA SER A 73 -3.29 22.23 1.36
C SER A 73 -2.05 21.34 1.56
N SER A 74 -1.09 21.41 0.62
CA SER A 74 0.13 20.59 0.66
C SER A 74 0.87 20.77 1.99
N VAL A 75 0.95 22.00 2.49
CA VAL A 75 1.69 22.37 3.72
C VAL A 75 1.18 21.64 4.97
N SER A 76 -0.14 21.58 5.18
CA SER A 76 -0.73 20.87 6.35
C SER A 76 -0.45 19.36 6.33
N SER A 77 -0.34 18.78 5.13
CA SER A 77 -0.09 17.35 4.97
C SER A 77 1.36 16.99 5.29
N TRP A 78 2.33 17.81 4.86
CA TRP A 78 3.75 17.61 5.17
C TRP A 78 4.07 17.83 6.65
N ALA A 79 3.44 18.82 7.30
CA ALA A 79 3.60 19.04 8.74
C ALA A 79 3.10 17.82 9.55
N GLY A 80 1.94 17.26 9.19
CA GLY A 80 1.43 16.04 9.82
C GLY A 80 2.35 14.84 9.60
N ALA A 81 2.93 14.69 8.42
CA ALA A 81 3.93 13.64 8.17
C ALA A 81 5.19 13.86 9.02
N ALA A 82 5.71 15.09 9.11
CA ALA A 82 6.88 15.38 9.94
C ALA A 82 6.67 15.01 11.41
N LEU A 83 5.49 15.30 11.97
CA LEU A 83 5.14 14.89 13.34
C LEU A 83 5.09 13.36 13.50
N LEU A 84 4.51 12.65 12.54
CA LEU A 84 4.49 11.17 12.57
C LEU A 84 5.90 10.58 12.46
N PHE A 85 6.78 11.14 11.63
CA PHE A 85 8.17 10.70 11.52
C PHE A 85 8.99 11.06 12.76
N ALA A 86 8.70 12.19 13.43
CA ALA A 86 9.29 12.50 14.72
C ALA A 86 8.88 11.46 15.78
N ALA A 87 7.60 11.11 15.84
CA ALA A 87 7.11 10.04 16.73
C ALA A 87 7.74 8.67 16.39
N LEU A 88 7.90 8.35 15.10
CA LEU A 88 8.62 7.14 14.66
C LEU A 88 10.10 7.18 15.06
N GLY A 89 10.74 8.35 15.03
CA GLY A 89 12.10 8.56 15.53
C GLY A 89 12.20 8.29 17.04
N CYS A 90 11.25 8.78 17.84
CA CYS A 90 11.17 8.47 19.26
C CYS A 90 10.98 6.96 19.51
N TYR A 91 10.13 6.31 18.70
CA TYR A 91 9.96 4.85 18.75
C TYR A 91 11.26 4.12 18.40
N GLN A 92 11.99 4.57 17.38
CA GLN A 92 13.29 4.00 17.00
C GLN A 92 14.33 4.18 18.11
N VAL A 93 14.36 5.32 18.80
CA VAL A 93 15.21 5.53 19.99
C VAL A 93 14.83 4.53 21.09
N GLY A 94 13.54 4.29 21.30
CA GLY A 94 13.03 3.24 22.18
C GLY A 94 13.59 1.85 21.83
N LEU A 95 13.55 1.48 20.54
CA LEU A 95 14.10 0.23 20.03
C LEU A 95 15.61 0.12 20.24
N SER A 96 16.36 1.19 19.98
CA SER A 96 17.82 1.16 19.98
C SER A 96 18.45 1.30 21.36
N PHE A 97 17.81 2.03 22.30
CA PHE A 97 18.43 2.40 23.58
C PHE A 97 17.66 1.95 24.82
N PHE A 98 16.37 1.64 24.70
CA PHE A 98 15.52 1.29 25.84
C PHE A 98 15.04 -0.16 25.83
N SER A 99 15.75 -1.03 25.10
CA SER A 99 15.47 -2.47 25.01
C SER A 99 14.04 -2.81 24.56
N LEU A 100 13.37 -1.88 23.85
CA LEU A 100 12.00 -2.10 23.37
C LEU A 100 11.93 -3.23 22.34
N ASP A 101 13.02 -3.44 21.60
CA ASP A 101 13.19 -4.58 20.71
C ASP A 101 13.10 -5.92 21.47
N THR A 102 13.82 -6.08 22.59
CA THR A 102 13.76 -7.28 23.43
C THR A 102 12.39 -7.46 24.06
N PHE A 103 11.74 -6.36 24.50
CA PHE A 103 10.37 -6.42 24.98
C PHE A 103 9.41 -6.93 23.89
N ILE A 104 9.57 -6.47 22.65
CA ILE A 104 8.74 -6.92 21.51
C ILE A 104 9.01 -8.40 21.21
N VAL A 105 10.28 -8.83 21.16
CA VAL A 105 10.65 -10.20 20.80
C VAL A 105 10.28 -11.20 21.90
N ASP A 106 10.78 -10.96 23.10
CA ASP A 106 10.90 -11.94 24.18
C ASP A 106 10.11 -11.58 25.43
N GLY A 107 9.53 -10.38 25.51
CA GLY A 107 8.77 -9.95 26.67
C GLY A 107 7.64 -10.93 27.03
N GLU A 108 7.30 -11.01 28.32
CA GLU A 108 6.21 -11.88 28.76
C GLU A 108 4.85 -11.42 28.21
N ARG A 109 3.95 -12.38 27.94
CA ARG A 109 2.61 -12.13 27.40
C ARG A 109 1.53 -12.18 28.49
N GLY A 110 1.70 -11.38 29.55
CA GLY A 110 0.84 -11.40 30.74
C GLY A 110 -0.53 -10.72 30.58
N ASN A 111 -0.74 -9.91 29.54
CA ASN A 111 -1.99 -9.17 29.32
C ASN A 111 -2.32 -9.02 27.82
N LEU A 112 -3.51 -8.53 27.49
CA LEU A 112 -3.96 -8.38 26.08
C LEU A 112 -3.04 -7.47 25.25
N PHE A 113 -2.44 -6.45 25.85
CA PHE A 113 -1.48 -5.58 25.16
C PHE A 113 -0.20 -6.33 24.81
N SER A 114 0.45 -6.96 25.78
CA SER A 114 1.68 -7.73 25.60
C SER A 114 1.50 -8.93 24.67
N GLN A 115 0.30 -9.52 24.63
CA GLN A 115 -0.06 -10.56 23.67
C GLN A 115 -0.12 -10.05 22.22
N ASN A 116 -0.34 -8.75 22.00
CA ASN A 116 -0.54 -8.15 20.68
C ASN A 116 0.41 -6.98 20.39
N ARG A 117 1.49 -6.86 21.17
CA ARG A 117 2.38 -5.69 21.17
C ARG A 117 3.05 -5.47 19.83
N GLU A 118 3.38 -6.54 19.10
CA GLU A 118 3.98 -6.46 17.77
C GLU A 118 3.08 -5.67 16.82
N GLY A 119 1.82 -6.09 16.72
CA GLY A 119 0.83 -5.45 15.86
C GLY A 119 0.43 -4.05 16.32
N ILE A 120 0.30 -3.84 17.64
CA ILE A 120 -0.10 -2.55 18.22
C ILE A 120 1.00 -1.50 18.03
N LEU A 121 2.23 -1.80 18.46
CA LEU A 121 3.35 -0.86 18.35
C LEU A 121 3.72 -0.61 16.87
N GLY A 122 3.62 -1.64 16.03
CA GLY A 122 3.82 -1.51 14.59
C GLY A 122 2.83 -0.59 13.87
N CYS A 123 1.67 -0.29 14.46
CA CYS A 123 0.68 0.61 13.84
C CYS A 123 1.24 2.02 13.59
N LEU A 124 2.19 2.49 14.40
CA LEU A 124 2.83 3.80 14.19
C LEU A 124 3.60 3.83 12.86
N GLY A 125 4.43 2.82 12.60
CA GLY A 125 5.19 2.74 11.35
C GLY A 125 4.27 2.58 10.14
N TYR A 126 3.20 1.78 10.24
CA TYR A 126 2.21 1.66 9.16
C TYR A 126 1.41 2.94 8.92
N LEU A 127 1.16 3.75 9.95
CA LEU A 127 0.55 5.07 9.81
C LEU A 127 1.47 6.02 9.05
N CYS A 128 2.78 6.00 9.31
CA CYS A 128 3.78 6.74 8.53
C CYS A 128 3.76 6.33 7.05
N VAL A 129 3.79 5.03 6.76
CA VAL A 129 3.71 4.50 5.38
C VAL A 129 2.43 4.97 4.69
N SER A 130 1.28 4.84 5.35
CA SER A 130 -0.01 5.26 4.80
C SER A 130 -0.04 6.77 4.50
N LYS A 131 0.48 7.60 5.43
CA LYS A 131 0.46 9.05 5.26
C LYS A 131 1.42 9.50 4.15
N CYS A 132 2.62 8.93 4.09
CA CYS A 132 3.55 9.18 2.99
C CYS A 132 2.96 8.78 1.65
N GLY A 133 2.32 7.60 1.56
CA GLY A 133 1.65 7.16 0.33
C GLY A 133 0.59 8.15 -0.14
N GLU A 134 -0.23 8.69 0.78
CA GLU A 134 -1.23 9.72 0.46
C GLU A 134 -0.58 10.99 -0.10
N ILE A 135 0.48 11.50 0.55
CA ILE A 135 1.17 12.74 0.17
C ILE A 135 1.86 12.57 -1.19
N LEU A 136 2.63 11.51 -1.36
CA LEU A 136 3.36 11.22 -2.59
C LEU A 136 2.39 10.97 -3.74
N GLY A 137 1.28 10.27 -3.51
CA GLY A 137 0.24 10.07 -4.52
C GLY A 137 -0.39 11.39 -4.98
N LYS A 138 -0.68 12.31 -4.06
CA LYS A 138 -1.19 13.65 -4.40
C LYS A 138 -0.19 14.48 -5.18
N ASP A 139 1.07 14.49 -4.72
CA ASP A 139 2.13 15.30 -5.32
C ASP A 139 2.55 14.79 -6.71
N LEU A 140 2.71 13.47 -6.88
CA LEU A 140 3.28 12.89 -8.09
C LEU A 140 2.25 12.52 -9.14
N ILE A 141 1.01 12.18 -8.74
CA ILE A 141 -0.01 11.62 -9.65
C ILE A 141 -1.21 12.54 -9.77
N TRP A 142 -1.81 12.94 -8.63
CA TRP A 142 -3.13 13.57 -8.62
C TRP A 142 -3.17 14.90 -9.37
N ASN A 143 -2.09 15.66 -9.35
CA ASN A 143 -2.05 16.98 -9.99
C ASN A 143 -1.81 16.93 -11.50
N ILE A 144 -1.67 15.75 -12.10
CA ILE A 144 -1.46 15.62 -13.54
C ILE A 144 -2.78 15.87 -14.29
N HIS A 145 -2.93 17.09 -14.82
CA HIS A 145 -4.06 17.52 -15.63
C HIS A 145 -3.55 18.28 -16.86
N GLY A 146 -3.48 17.61 -18.00
CA GLY A 146 -3.11 18.21 -19.28
C GLY A 146 -4.28 18.19 -20.25
N LYS A 147 -4.60 19.32 -20.87
CA LYS A 147 -5.57 19.39 -21.98
C LYS A 147 -4.97 18.97 -23.32
N THR A 148 -3.64 18.97 -23.42
CA THR A 148 -2.90 18.61 -24.64
C THR A 148 -1.87 17.54 -24.34
N LEU A 149 -1.55 16.68 -25.32
CA LEU A 149 -0.54 15.64 -25.16
C LEU A 149 0.83 16.20 -24.75
N LYS A 150 1.24 17.35 -25.31
CA LYS A 150 2.50 18.02 -24.94
C LYS A 150 2.52 18.41 -23.46
N SER A 151 1.43 19.02 -22.95
CA SER A 151 1.32 19.39 -21.53
C SER A 151 1.33 18.16 -20.61
N LEU A 152 0.69 17.07 -21.03
CA LEU A 152 0.60 15.83 -20.27
C LEU A 152 1.96 15.12 -20.19
N LEU A 153 2.67 15.03 -21.31
CA LEU A 153 4.03 14.48 -21.36
C LEU A 153 5.01 15.27 -20.50
N LEU A 154 4.91 16.60 -20.51
CA LEU A 154 5.75 17.45 -19.66
C LEU A 154 5.49 17.19 -18.16
N GLN A 155 4.21 17.09 -17.78
CA GLN A 155 3.83 16.77 -16.39
C GLN A 155 4.27 15.36 -15.99
N TRP A 156 4.11 14.35 -16.85
CA TRP A 156 4.62 13.00 -16.58
C TRP A 156 6.13 12.96 -16.43
N ARG A 157 6.87 13.66 -17.30
CA ARG A 157 8.33 13.79 -17.19
C ARG A 157 8.72 14.45 -15.88
N TYR A 158 8.06 15.54 -15.51
CA TYR A 158 8.29 16.22 -14.24
C TYR A 158 8.04 15.28 -13.05
N SER A 159 6.88 14.62 -13.01
CA SER A 159 6.56 13.64 -11.97
C SER A 159 7.53 12.45 -11.93
N PHE A 160 7.97 11.96 -13.08
CA PHE A 160 8.94 10.85 -13.17
C PHE A 160 10.31 11.26 -12.62
N VAL A 161 10.82 12.43 -13.02
CA VAL A 161 12.09 12.96 -12.51
C VAL A 161 12.00 13.18 -11.00
N LYS A 162 10.92 13.80 -10.53
CA LYS A 162 10.68 14.06 -9.10
C LYS A 162 10.59 12.76 -8.29
N ALA A 163 9.82 11.78 -8.77
CA ALA A 163 9.72 10.46 -8.16
C ALA A 163 11.07 9.72 -8.14
N THR A 164 11.89 9.88 -9.18
CA THR A 164 13.23 9.28 -9.25
C THR A 164 14.15 9.89 -8.19
N ILE A 165 14.15 11.22 -8.05
CA ILE A 165 14.92 11.91 -7.00
C ILE A 165 14.48 11.43 -5.61
N TYR A 166 13.18 11.38 -5.35
CA TYR A 166 12.65 10.87 -4.08
C TYR A 166 13.03 9.41 -3.83
N ALA A 167 12.94 8.55 -4.85
CA ALA A 167 13.34 7.16 -4.74
C ALA A 167 14.82 7.03 -4.39
N VAL A 168 15.71 7.76 -5.08
CA VAL A 168 17.16 7.73 -4.79
C VAL A 168 17.44 8.20 -3.36
N CYS A 169 16.84 9.32 -2.93
CA CYS A 169 17.02 9.82 -1.56
C CYS A 169 16.54 8.82 -0.51
N LEU A 170 15.35 8.23 -0.70
CA LEU A 170 14.79 7.29 0.26
C LEU A 170 15.50 5.94 0.27
N TRP A 171 15.98 5.46 -0.88
CA TRP A 171 16.83 4.26 -0.94
C TRP A 171 18.15 4.48 -0.22
N THR A 172 18.82 5.60 -0.46
CA THR A 172 20.04 5.95 0.27
C THR A 172 19.77 6.03 1.78
N ALA A 173 18.68 6.69 2.19
CA ALA A 173 18.29 6.76 3.59
C ALA A 173 17.99 5.37 4.18
N THR A 174 17.33 4.49 3.41
CA THR A 174 17.04 3.11 3.79
C THR A 174 18.34 2.33 4.03
N LEU A 175 19.28 2.39 3.09
CA LEU A 175 20.57 1.69 3.20
C LEU A 175 21.41 2.22 4.37
N VAL A 176 21.41 3.54 4.59
CA VAL A 176 22.11 4.15 5.74
C VAL A 176 21.47 3.72 7.06
N CYS A 177 20.14 3.71 7.18
CA CYS A 177 19.46 3.29 8.41
C CYS A 177 19.62 1.79 8.67
N ASP A 178 19.55 0.96 7.63
CA ASP A 178 19.76 -0.49 7.71
C ASP A 178 21.17 -0.82 8.24
N ALA A 179 22.18 -0.07 7.79
CA ALA A 179 23.56 -0.25 8.20
C ALA A 179 23.92 0.38 9.56
N SER A 180 23.37 1.56 9.89
CA SER A 180 23.84 2.36 11.03
C SER A 180 22.86 2.47 12.21
N VAL A 181 21.57 2.22 12.01
CA VAL A 181 20.53 2.37 13.05
C VAL A 181 20.03 1.00 13.52
N GLN A 182 19.40 0.26 12.62
CA GLN A 182 18.90 -1.08 12.89
C GLN A 182 18.55 -1.77 11.56
N PRO A 183 18.83 -3.08 11.41
CA PRO A 183 18.44 -3.83 10.23
C PRO A 183 16.93 -3.74 9.95
N ILE A 184 16.56 -3.77 8.68
CA ILE A 184 15.15 -3.76 8.24
C ILE A 184 14.40 -4.91 8.94
N SER A 185 13.41 -4.56 9.76
CA SER A 185 12.61 -5.55 10.50
C SER A 185 11.12 -5.26 10.36
N ARG A 186 10.43 -6.16 9.64
CA ARG A 186 8.96 -6.15 9.55
C ARG A 186 8.30 -6.40 10.91
N ARG A 187 8.93 -7.18 11.78
CA ARG A 187 8.43 -7.47 13.14
C ARG A 187 8.39 -6.24 14.03
N PHE A 188 9.39 -5.37 13.91
CA PHE A 188 9.45 -4.12 14.67
C PHE A 188 8.72 -2.98 13.96
N VAL A 189 8.51 -3.08 12.65
CA VAL A 189 8.06 -1.98 11.79
C VAL A 189 8.94 -0.74 12.05
N ASN A 190 10.25 -0.97 12.12
CA ASN A 190 11.23 0.04 12.50
C ASN A 190 11.44 1.09 11.40
N LEU A 191 12.23 2.13 11.69
CA LEU A 191 12.46 3.23 10.75
C LEU A 191 12.98 2.75 9.39
N SER A 192 13.97 1.85 9.40
CA SER A 192 14.55 1.24 8.20
C SER A 192 13.49 0.52 7.36
N TYR A 193 12.59 -0.24 8.00
CA TYR A 193 11.47 -0.90 7.32
C TYR A 193 10.47 0.07 6.70
N VAL A 194 10.13 1.16 7.40
CA VAL A 194 9.21 2.19 6.90
C VAL A 194 9.81 2.88 5.66
N LEU A 195 11.08 3.29 5.72
CA LEU A 195 11.79 3.90 4.59
C LEU A 195 11.88 2.93 3.41
N TRP A 196 12.18 1.66 3.68
CA TRP A 196 12.21 0.62 2.66
C TRP A 196 10.87 0.45 1.96
N CYS A 197 9.76 0.40 2.71
CA CYS A 197 8.42 0.28 2.14
C CYS A 197 8.06 1.46 1.23
N ILE A 198 8.38 2.69 1.64
CA ILE A 198 8.10 3.89 0.84
C ILE A 198 8.98 3.91 -0.42
N SER A 199 10.25 3.53 -0.29
CA SER A 199 11.20 3.42 -1.42
C SER A 199 10.69 2.42 -2.46
N MET A 200 10.27 1.23 -2.01
CA MET A 200 9.68 0.20 -2.88
C MET A 200 8.42 0.72 -3.59
N GLY A 201 7.52 1.38 -2.87
CA GLY A 201 6.31 1.96 -3.46
C GLY A 201 6.62 2.99 -4.56
N LEU A 202 7.62 3.86 -4.34
CA LEU A 202 8.05 4.84 -5.35
C LEU A 202 8.69 4.16 -6.56
N THR A 203 9.54 3.16 -6.36
CA THR A 203 10.13 2.40 -7.48
C THR A 203 9.05 1.75 -8.33
N LEU A 204 8.01 1.17 -7.72
CA LEU A 204 6.88 0.61 -8.45
C LEU A 204 6.08 1.68 -9.22
N LEU A 205 5.99 2.91 -8.70
CA LEU A 205 5.31 4.02 -9.38
C LEU A 205 6.08 4.53 -10.61
N LEU A 206 7.40 4.37 -10.65
CA LEU A 206 8.20 4.76 -11.82
C LEU A 206 7.83 3.95 -13.07
N VAL A 207 7.37 2.70 -12.91
CA VAL A 207 7.00 1.84 -14.04
C VAL A 207 5.86 2.45 -14.88
N PRO A 208 4.64 2.70 -14.35
CA PRO A 208 3.57 3.30 -15.13
C PRO A 208 3.90 4.72 -15.61
N LEU A 209 4.63 5.53 -14.83
CA LEU A 209 5.06 6.86 -15.26
C LEU A 209 6.02 6.78 -16.46
N GLY A 210 6.98 5.85 -16.44
CA GLY A 210 7.88 5.58 -17.55
C GLY A 210 7.13 5.09 -18.78
N CYS A 211 6.22 4.12 -18.62
CA CYS A 211 5.37 3.63 -19.71
C CYS A 211 4.59 4.76 -20.39
N ASN A 212 4.03 5.71 -19.62
CA ASN A 212 3.31 6.85 -20.17
C ASN A 212 4.20 7.79 -20.99
N ILE A 213 5.45 8.00 -20.56
CA ILE A 213 6.44 8.81 -21.28
C ILE A 213 6.84 8.16 -22.59
N PHE A 214 7.18 6.86 -22.57
CA PHE A 214 7.62 6.12 -23.76
C PHE A 214 6.49 5.93 -24.77
N SER A 215 5.28 5.58 -24.30
CA SER A 215 4.14 5.32 -25.18
C SER A 215 3.52 6.59 -25.74
N SER A 216 3.91 7.76 -25.20
CA SER A 216 3.28 9.06 -25.49
C SER A 216 1.76 9.04 -25.39
N ARG A 217 1.23 8.16 -24.53
CA ARG A 217 -0.19 7.92 -24.28
C ARG A 217 -0.34 7.45 -22.83
N PRO A 218 -1.49 7.68 -22.19
CA PRO A 218 -1.74 7.16 -20.85
C PRO A 218 -1.85 5.63 -20.92
N THR A 219 -0.75 4.95 -20.68
CA THR A 219 -0.68 3.50 -20.60
C THR A 219 -1.37 3.04 -19.33
N ARG A 220 -2.60 2.58 -19.47
CA ARG A 220 -3.32 1.91 -18.39
C ARG A 220 -2.83 0.48 -18.32
N LEU A 221 -1.93 0.20 -17.39
CA LEU A 221 -1.62 -1.19 -17.02
C LEU A 221 -2.91 -1.83 -16.50
N ILE A 222 -3.58 -2.62 -17.34
CA ILE A 222 -4.93 -3.14 -17.10
C ILE A 222 -4.98 -3.88 -15.78
N VAL A 223 -4.02 -4.79 -15.56
CA VAL A 223 -3.88 -5.57 -14.32
C VAL A 223 -3.82 -4.63 -13.11
N LEU A 224 -2.87 -3.68 -13.11
CA LEU A 224 -2.68 -2.73 -12.01
C LEU A 224 -3.93 -1.87 -11.76
N THR A 225 -4.63 -1.49 -12.83
CA THR A 225 -5.88 -0.73 -12.75
C THR A 225 -7.01 -1.56 -12.13
N CYS A 226 -7.09 -2.86 -12.47
CA CYS A 226 -8.05 -3.78 -11.87
C CYS A 226 -7.76 -4.00 -10.38
N TYR A 227 -6.49 -4.21 -10.01
CA TYR A 227 -6.05 -4.28 -8.61
C TYR A 227 -6.42 -3.00 -7.85
N SER A 228 -6.10 -1.82 -8.39
CA SER A 228 -6.35 -0.55 -7.73
C SER A 228 -7.86 -0.28 -7.52
N LYS A 229 -8.71 -0.59 -8.52
CA LYS A 229 -10.16 -0.38 -8.42
C LYS A 229 -10.87 -1.40 -7.52
N HIS A 230 -10.36 -2.62 -7.43
CA HIS A 230 -11.00 -3.74 -6.71
C HIS A 230 -10.07 -4.36 -5.66
N MET A 231 -9.35 -3.51 -4.93
CA MET A 231 -8.31 -3.94 -4.00
C MET A 231 -8.83 -4.96 -2.98
N LEU A 232 -10.00 -4.74 -2.38
CA LEU A 232 -10.50 -5.60 -1.30
C LEU A 232 -10.90 -7.02 -1.79
N PRO A 233 -11.76 -7.22 -2.82
CA PRO A 233 -12.07 -8.55 -3.33
C PRO A 233 -10.84 -9.32 -3.82
N VAL A 234 -9.94 -8.64 -4.53
CA VAL A 234 -8.69 -9.27 -5.02
C VAL A 234 -7.78 -9.64 -3.86
N PHE A 235 -7.69 -8.79 -2.83
CA PHE A 235 -6.95 -9.10 -1.61
C PHE A 235 -7.50 -10.34 -0.89
N PHE A 236 -8.83 -10.50 -0.80
CA PHE A 236 -9.41 -11.71 -0.22
C PHE A 236 -9.08 -12.96 -1.01
N PHE A 237 -9.29 -12.91 -2.33
CA PHE A 237 -8.98 -14.03 -3.19
C PHE A 237 -7.51 -14.43 -3.06
N ALA A 238 -6.60 -13.45 -3.05
CA ALA A 238 -5.19 -13.65 -2.81
C ALA A 238 -4.92 -14.34 -1.45
N ASN A 239 -5.51 -13.87 -0.35
CA ASN A 239 -5.31 -14.49 0.97
C ASN A 239 -5.84 -15.94 1.04
N VAL A 240 -7.00 -16.21 0.43
CA VAL A 240 -7.56 -17.57 0.36
C VAL A 240 -6.64 -18.48 -0.46
N MET A 241 -6.15 -18.01 -1.61
CA MET A 241 -5.22 -18.76 -2.46
C MET A 241 -3.89 -19.03 -1.75
N THR A 242 -3.33 -18.07 -1.02
CA THR A 242 -2.11 -18.28 -0.22
C THR A 242 -2.34 -19.32 0.88
N GLY A 243 -3.49 -19.27 1.56
CA GLY A 243 -3.89 -20.29 2.52
C GLY A 243 -4.01 -21.67 1.88
N ALA A 244 -4.65 -21.77 0.71
CA ALA A 244 -4.78 -23.02 -0.03
C ALA A 244 -3.41 -23.60 -0.44
N VAL A 245 -2.49 -22.75 -0.93
CA VAL A 245 -1.12 -23.17 -1.25
C VAL A 245 -0.41 -23.69 -0.01
N ASN A 246 -0.42 -22.95 1.10
CA ASN A 246 0.26 -23.34 2.34
C ASN A 246 -0.33 -24.59 2.99
N LEU A 247 -1.62 -24.88 2.81
CA LEU A 247 -2.24 -26.12 3.27
C LEU A 247 -1.96 -27.30 2.32
N SER A 248 -1.78 -27.04 1.03
CA SER A 248 -1.53 -28.08 0.02
C SER A 248 -0.08 -28.60 0.01
N MET A 249 0.88 -27.78 0.45
CA MET A 249 2.30 -28.11 0.40
C MET A 249 3.08 -27.42 1.52
N GLN A 250 4.17 -28.05 1.97
CA GLN A 250 5.08 -27.46 2.95
C GLN A 250 6.02 -26.45 2.30
N THR A 251 5.55 -25.21 2.18
CA THR A 251 6.24 -24.15 1.44
C THR A 251 7.63 -23.81 1.99
N ILE A 252 7.87 -24.00 3.29
CA ILE A 252 9.16 -23.70 3.94
C ILE A 252 10.32 -24.61 3.48
N TYR A 253 10.03 -25.83 3.05
CA TYR A 253 11.05 -26.80 2.62
C TYR A 253 11.21 -26.86 1.10
N MET A 254 10.49 -26.02 0.36
CA MET A 254 10.55 -26.04 -1.10
C MET A 254 11.85 -25.47 -1.63
N GLY A 255 12.41 -26.14 -2.64
CA GLY A 255 13.54 -25.63 -3.42
C GLY A 255 13.19 -24.37 -4.21
N HIS A 256 14.20 -23.55 -4.51
CA HIS A 256 14.03 -22.23 -5.12
C HIS A 256 13.21 -22.24 -6.42
N ILE A 257 13.47 -23.19 -7.33
CA ILE A 257 12.78 -23.26 -8.63
C ILE A 257 11.29 -23.55 -8.43
N SER A 258 10.96 -24.55 -7.61
CA SER A 258 9.56 -24.88 -7.29
C SER A 258 8.86 -23.70 -6.61
N GLY A 259 9.57 -22.99 -5.73
CA GLY A 259 9.08 -21.75 -5.12
C GLY A 259 8.75 -20.68 -6.16
N CYS A 260 9.65 -20.43 -7.10
CA CYS A 260 9.43 -19.48 -8.19
C CYS A 260 8.22 -19.87 -9.05
N ILE A 261 8.04 -21.16 -9.36
CA ILE A 261 6.89 -21.66 -10.13
C ILE A 261 5.59 -21.41 -9.37
N VAL A 262 5.55 -21.74 -8.07
CA VAL A 262 4.35 -21.52 -7.25
C VAL A 262 4.02 -20.04 -7.14
N VAL A 263 5.01 -19.17 -6.90
CA VAL A 263 4.80 -17.71 -6.86
C VAL A 263 4.35 -17.17 -8.20
N ALA A 264 4.91 -17.64 -9.32
CA ALA A 264 4.49 -17.22 -10.66
C ALA A 264 3.06 -17.66 -10.97
N ALA A 265 2.70 -18.92 -10.67
CA ALA A 265 1.35 -19.44 -10.84
C ALA A 265 0.34 -18.70 -9.96
N TYR A 266 0.69 -18.44 -8.70
CA TYR A 266 -0.12 -17.65 -7.77
C TYR A 266 -0.34 -16.21 -8.28
N THR A 267 0.72 -15.56 -8.74
CA THR A 267 0.66 -14.19 -9.28
C THR A 267 -0.18 -14.13 -10.56
N LEU A 268 -0.07 -15.14 -11.42
CA LEU A 268 -0.90 -15.26 -12.62
C LEU A 268 -2.38 -15.46 -12.25
N GLY A 269 -2.68 -16.40 -11.36
CA GLY A 269 -4.05 -16.70 -10.94
C GLY A 269 -4.75 -15.49 -10.29
N THR A 270 -4.06 -14.78 -9.40
CA THR A 270 -4.57 -13.55 -8.79
C THR A 270 -4.78 -12.43 -9.80
N SER A 271 -3.88 -12.29 -10.78
CA SER A 271 -4.01 -11.31 -11.87
C SER A 271 -5.17 -11.62 -12.81
N VAL A 272 -5.36 -12.89 -13.18
CA VAL A 272 -6.51 -13.34 -13.99
C VAL A 272 -7.81 -13.08 -13.24
N PHE A 273 -7.88 -13.42 -11.94
CA PHE A 273 -9.04 -13.13 -11.10
C PHE A 273 -9.35 -11.63 -11.08
N ALA A 274 -8.34 -10.77 -10.89
CA ALA A 274 -8.54 -9.32 -10.86
C ALA A 274 -9.15 -8.80 -12.18
N ILE A 275 -8.67 -9.28 -13.33
CA ILE A 275 -9.20 -8.91 -14.66
C ILE A 275 -10.64 -9.40 -14.81
N LEU A 276 -10.91 -10.68 -14.53
CA LEU A 276 -12.24 -11.27 -14.68
C LEU A 276 -13.26 -10.61 -13.74
N TYR A 277 -12.87 -10.33 -12.50
CA TYR A 277 -13.70 -9.63 -11.53
C TYR A 277 -14.04 -8.20 -12.00
N CYS A 278 -13.05 -7.48 -12.54
CA CYS A 278 -13.27 -6.15 -13.09
C CYS A 278 -14.23 -6.18 -14.29
N LYS A 279 -14.04 -7.13 -15.20
CA LYS A 279 -14.91 -7.36 -16.36
C LYS A 279 -16.35 -7.68 -15.94
N ALA A 280 -16.54 -8.54 -14.94
CA ALA A 280 -17.85 -8.98 -14.49
C ALA A 280 -18.66 -7.87 -13.78
N ARG A 281 -17.99 -7.00 -13.00
CA ARG A 281 -18.68 -5.96 -12.22
C ARG A 281 -19.10 -4.74 -13.05
N LYS A 282 -18.28 -4.32 -14.01
CA LYS A 282 -18.54 -3.13 -14.84
C LYS A 282 -17.99 -3.33 -16.26
N PRO A 283 -18.68 -4.13 -17.10
CA PRO A 283 -18.21 -4.48 -18.44
C PRO A 283 -17.97 -3.24 -19.32
N GLU A 284 -18.81 -2.21 -19.22
CA GLU A 284 -18.63 -0.95 -19.98
C GLU A 284 -17.37 -0.17 -19.55
N GLN A 285 -17.10 -0.10 -18.24
CA GLN A 285 -15.88 0.56 -17.74
C GLN A 285 -14.62 -0.26 -18.03
N PHE A 286 -14.77 -1.58 -18.12
CA PHE A 286 -13.70 -2.49 -18.51
C PHE A 286 -13.40 -2.37 -20.00
N GLN A 287 -14.41 -2.31 -20.87
CA GLN A 287 -14.24 -2.03 -22.30
C GLN A 287 -13.58 -0.67 -22.52
N ALA A 288 -13.94 0.36 -21.74
CA ALA A 288 -13.28 1.66 -21.76
C ALA A 288 -11.81 1.67 -21.27
N LEU A 289 -11.28 0.54 -20.74
CA LEU A 289 -9.84 0.38 -20.48
C LEU A 289 -9.07 -0.02 -21.73
N PHE A 290 -9.72 -0.66 -22.70
CA PHE A 290 -9.13 -1.14 -23.95
C PHE A 290 -9.42 -0.21 -25.12
N PHE A 291 -10.62 0.35 -25.15
CA PHE A 291 -11.09 1.24 -26.19
C PHE A 291 -11.18 2.65 -25.59
N ASP A 292 -10.23 3.50 -25.94
CA ASP A 292 -10.36 4.93 -25.68
C ASP A 292 -11.61 5.40 -26.45
N LYS A 293 -12.63 5.90 -25.76
CA LYS A 293 -13.74 6.61 -26.41
C LYS A 293 -13.26 7.84 -27.20
N GLU A 294 -11.97 8.18 -27.13
CA GLU A 294 -11.30 9.17 -27.99
C GLU A 294 -10.93 8.66 -29.39
N GLU A 295 -11.06 7.38 -29.73
CA GLU A 295 -10.82 6.93 -31.11
C GLU A 295 -11.77 7.59 -32.13
N SER A 296 -12.98 7.98 -31.72
CA SER A 296 -13.88 8.73 -32.63
C SER A 296 -13.51 10.21 -32.79
N GLY A 297 -12.73 10.79 -31.87
CA GLY A 297 -12.31 12.20 -31.92
C GLY A 297 -10.91 12.40 -32.51
N ASN A 298 -10.00 11.45 -32.24
CA ASN A 298 -8.64 11.49 -32.77
C ASN A 298 -8.55 11.04 -34.23
N GLU A 299 -9.46 10.19 -34.73
CA GLU A 299 -9.54 9.91 -36.18
C GLU A 299 -9.80 11.18 -37.01
N GLU A 300 -10.62 12.12 -36.50
CA GLU A 300 -10.86 13.40 -37.18
C GLU A 300 -9.61 14.31 -37.16
N TYR A 301 -8.82 14.23 -36.08
CA TYR A 301 -7.56 14.96 -35.96
C TYR A 301 -6.47 14.41 -36.90
N PHE A 302 -6.41 13.09 -37.12
CA PHE A 302 -5.48 12.46 -38.05
C PHE A 302 -5.96 12.49 -39.52
N LYS A 303 -7.28 12.53 -39.78
CA LYS A 303 -7.84 12.74 -41.13
C LYS A 303 -7.67 14.16 -41.64
N LYS A 304 -7.69 15.18 -40.78
CA LYS A 304 -7.41 16.59 -41.17
C LYS A 304 -5.94 16.87 -41.52
N ARG A 305 -5.05 15.87 -41.37
CA ARG A 305 -3.61 15.98 -41.62
C ARG A 305 -3.10 15.13 -42.79
N ARG A 306 -3.99 14.47 -43.53
CA ARG A 306 -3.74 13.90 -44.86
C ARG A 306 -4.52 14.70 -45.88
#